data_AF-A0A0A3X3H1-F1
#
_entry.id   AF-A0A0A3X3H1-F1
#
_cell.length_a   1.000
_cell.length_b   1.000
_cell.length_c   1.000
_cell.angle_alpha   90.00
_cell.angle_beta   90.00
_cell.angle_gamma   90.00
#
_symmetry.space_group_name_H-M   'P 1'
#
loop_
_entity.id
_entity.type
_entity.pdbx_description
1 polymer ?
#
loop_
_entity_poly.entity_id
_entity_poly.type
_entity_poly.pdbx_seq_one_letter_code
_entity_poly.pdbx_strand_id
1 'polypeptide(L)'
;MIASCVTLLVFNLSSRAEEVQQPEAQQKAIKPMTQEEIQQGLAEMQQRLNDRIEAWGKTLTKNDFELSWRGRILKQPKRQEVCNIFQGVVNETYRMAVQNKARLSPEAQEVLKDRNVFIEKLGYHNNIVDTRMGFNCRLR
;
A
#
# COMPACT_ATOMS: atom_id res chain seq x y z
N MET A 1 -77.07 -41.94 18.42
CA MET A 1 -77.00 -40.89 17.40
C MET A 1 -75.90 -41.30 16.42
N ILE A 2 -76.25 -41.82 15.23
CA ILE A 2 -76.03 -41.25 13.87
C ILE A 2 -74.69 -40.46 13.76
N ALA A 3 -73.81 -40.59 12.77
CA ALA A 3 -73.90 -41.08 11.41
C ALA A 3 -72.48 -41.33 10.87
N SER A 4 -72.41 -42.14 9.81
CA SER A 4 -71.29 -42.32 8.90
C SER A 4 -70.89 -41.01 8.19
N CYS A 5 -69.61 -40.82 7.86
CA CYS A 5 -69.23 -40.08 6.65
C CYS A 5 -67.82 -40.44 6.19
N VAL A 6 -67.75 -41.01 4.98
CA VAL A 6 -66.56 -41.22 4.16
C VAL A 6 -66.38 -39.97 3.29
N THR A 7 -65.16 -39.45 3.18
CA THR A 7 -64.79 -38.65 1.99
C THR A 7 -63.34 -38.93 1.59
N LEU A 8 -63.19 -39.59 0.44
CA LEU A 8 -62.00 -39.55 -0.40
C LEU A 8 -61.89 -38.17 -1.08
N LEU A 9 -60.67 -37.63 -1.20
CA LEU A 9 -60.29 -36.79 -2.34
C LEU A 9 -58.82 -37.06 -2.68
N VAL A 10 -58.60 -37.25 -3.99
CA VAL A 10 -57.38 -37.74 -4.64
C VAL A 10 -56.89 -36.65 -5.60
N PHE A 11 -55.58 -36.66 -5.91
CA PHE A 11 -54.88 -35.98 -7.03
C PHE A 11 -54.65 -34.45 -6.86
N ASN A 12 -53.55 -33.80 -7.30
CA ASN A 12 -52.50 -34.11 -8.27
C ASN A 12 -51.26 -33.18 -8.11
N LEU A 13 -50.11 -33.67 -8.59
CA LEU A 13 -48.91 -33.02 -9.15
C LEU A 13 -48.67 -31.49 -8.99
N SER A 14 -47.48 -31.09 -8.52
CA SER A 14 -46.38 -30.55 -9.35
C SER A 14 -45.33 -29.75 -8.55
N SER A 15 -44.07 -30.15 -8.75
CA SER A 15 -42.84 -29.33 -8.87
C SER A 15 -42.62 -28.13 -7.94
N ARG A 16 -41.61 -28.25 -7.09
CA ARG A 16 -40.67 -27.15 -6.85
C ARG A 16 -39.29 -27.72 -6.60
N ALA A 17 -38.51 -27.85 -7.68
CA ALA A 17 -37.06 -27.84 -7.55
C ALA A 17 -36.69 -26.47 -6.95
N GLU A 18 -36.10 -26.48 -5.76
CA GLU A 18 -35.42 -25.31 -5.22
C GLU A 18 -34.23 -25.00 -6.13
N GLU A 19 -34.43 -24.05 -7.05
CA GLU A 19 -33.32 -23.34 -7.68
C GLU A 19 -32.52 -22.68 -6.56
N VAL A 20 -31.36 -23.26 -6.27
CA VAL A 20 -30.30 -22.61 -5.51
C VAL A 20 -29.85 -21.41 -6.32
N GLN A 21 -30.49 -20.27 -6.09
CA GLN A 21 -30.02 -18.97 -6.54
C GLN A 21 -28.70 -18.69 -5.81
N GLN A 22 -27.60 -19.13 -6.40
CA GLN A 22 -26.29 -18.59 -6.12
C GLN A 22 -26.36 -17.10 -6.42
N PRO A 23 -26.07 -16.20 -5.46
CA PRO A 23 -25.86 -14.81 -5.79
C PRO A 23 -24.67 -14.78 -6.75
N GLU A 24 -24.93 -14.41 -8.01
CA GLU A 24 -23.89 -14.00 -8.93
C GLU A 24 -23.07 -12.92 -8.22
N ALA A 25 -21.87 -13.30 -7.77
CA ALA A 25 -20.89 -12.36 -7.31
C ALA A 25 -20.61 -11.44 -8.50
N GLN A 26 -21.23 -10.26 -8.51
CA GLN A 26 -20.90 -9.18 -9.42
C GLN A 26 -19.41 -8.93 -9.29
N GLN A 27 -18.62 -9.54 -10.18
CA GLN A 27 -17.23 -9.18 -10.41
C GLN A 27 -17.26 -7.76 -10.96
N LYS A 28 -17.26 -6.77 -10.05
CA LYS A 28 -16.98 -5.39 -10.43
C LYS A 28 -15.66 -5.41 -11.20
N ALA A 29 -15.73 -5.05 -12.48
CA ALA A 29 -14.55 -4.98 -13.34
C ALA A 29 -13.48 -4.12 -12.64
N ILE A 30 -12.33 -4.71 -12.35
CA ILE A 30 -11.23 -4.03 -11.67
C ILE A 30 -10.64 -3.03 -12.67
N LYS A 31 -10.89 -1.73 -12.45
CA LYS A 31 -10.35 -0.68 -13.32
C LYS A 31 -8.82 -0.65 -13.21
N PRO A 32 -8.08 -0.86 -14.32
CA PRO A 32 -6.63 -0.75 -14.33
C PRO A 32 -6.17 0.63 -13.86
N MET A 33 -5.02 0.68 -13.21
CA MET A 33 -4.40 1.93 -12.78
C MET A 33 -3.87 2.68 -14.02
N THR A 34 -4.22 3.96 -14.14
CA THR A 34 -3.75 4.80 -15.26
C THR A 34 -2.36 5.35 -14.99
N GLN A 35 -1.68 5.82 -16.05
CA GLN A 35 -0.36 6.42 -15.92
C GLN A 35 -0.39 7.70 -15.09
N GLU A 36 -1.47 8.48 -15.20
CA GLU A 36 -1.69 9.70 -14.43
C GLU A 36 -1.85 9.40 -12.94
N GLU A 37 -2.59 8.35 -12.58
CA GLU A 37 -2.72 7.90 -11.18
C GLU A 37 -1.36 7.51 -10.59
N ILE A 38 -0.51 6.84 -11.37
CA ILE A 38 0.84 6.46 -10.94
C ILE A 38 1.72 7.71 -10.74
N GLN A 39 1.72 8.61 -11.71
CA GLN A 39 2.50 9.86 -11.64
C GLN A 39 2.06 10.72 -10.46
N GLN A 40 0.75 10.84 -10.22
CA GLN A 40 0.21 11.51 -9.06
C GLN A 40 0.68 10.82 -7.76
N GLY A 41 0.59 9.49 -7.67
CA GLY A 41 1.04 8.76 -6.48
C GLY A 41 2.54 8.95 -6.18
N LEU A 42 3.38 9.05 -7.21
CA LEU A 42 4.81 9.36 -7.08
C LEU A 42 5.05 10.80 -6.64
N ALA A 43 4.31 11.76 -7.20
CA ALA A 43 4.37 13.16 -6.79
C ALA A 43 3.97 13.33 -5.32
N GLU A 44 2.89 12.68 -4.90
CA GLU A 44 2.44 12.68 -3.50
C GLU A 44 3.45 12.00 -2.57
N MET A 45 4.13 10.94 -3.01
CA MET A 45 5.23 10.33 -2.26
C MET A 45 6.37 11.33 -2.04
N GLN A 46 6.81 12.02 -3.09
CA GLN A 46 7.87 13.02 -2.99
C GLN A 46 7.46 14.18 -2.08
N GLN A 47 6.22 14.65 -2.19
CA GLN A 47 5.68 15.70 -1.33
C GLN A 47 5.67 15.26 0.13
N ARG A 48 5.15 14.07 0.45
CA ARG A 48 5.18 13.53 1.83
C ARG A 48 6.59 13.45 2.39
N LEU A 49 7.57 13.07 1.58
CA LEU A 49 8.97 13.06 2.00
C LEU A 49 9.45 14.46 2.34
N ASN A 50 9.21 15.43 1.45
CA ASN A 50 9.60 16.82 1.65
C ASN A 50 8.97 17.40 2.91
N ASP A 51 7.66 17.23 3.09
CA ASP A 51 6.91 17.74 4.24
C ASP A 51 7.45 17.16 5.56
N ARG A 52 7.75 15.85 5.59
CA ARG A 52 8.29 15.18 6.78
C ARG A 52 9.71 15.64 7.09
N ILE A 53 10.56 15.83 6.08
CA ILE A 53 11.91 16.35 6.25
C ILE A 53 11.88 17.81 6.71
N GLU A 54 10.99 18.64 6.16
CA GLU A 54 10.83 20.04 6.56
C GLU A 54 10.32 20.14 8.00
N ALA A 55 9.26 19.40 8.35
CA ALA A 55 8.72 19.35 9.69
C ALA A 55 9.77 18.86 10.70
N TRP A 56 10.51 17.81 10.37
CA TRP A 56 11.62 17.33 11.18
C TRP A 56 12.73 18.39 11.32
N GLY A 57 13.10 19.07 10.25
CA GLY A 57 14.13 20.12 10.25
C GLY A 57 13.80 21.28 11.19
N LYS A 58 12.52 21.64 11.33
CA LYS A 58 12.04 22.67 12.28
C LYS A 58 12.22 22.28 13.74
N THR A 59 12.43 21.00 14.06
CA THR A 59 12.67 20.52 15.42
C THR A 59 14.14 20.59 15.85
N LEU A 60 15.06 20.88 14.91
CA LEU A 60 16.49 20.83 15.17
C LEU A 60 16.96 22.01 16.00
N THR A 61 17.84 21.71 16.95
CA THR A 61 18.51 22.68 17.82
C THR A 61 20.02 22.63 17.62
N LYS A 62 20.75 23.60 18.17
CA LYS A 62 22.23 23.60 18.13
C LYS A 62 22.85 22.33 18.73
N ASN A 63 22.17 21.69 19.70
CA ASN A 63 22.67 20.54 20.45
C ASN A 63 22.53 19.22 19.68
N ASP A 64 21.80 19.22 18.57
CA ASP A 64 21.61 18.08 17.67
C ASP A 64 22.79 17.85 16.72
N PHE A 65 23.74 18.78 16.72
CA PHE A 65 24.92 18.76 15.86
C PHE A 65 26.20 18.50 16.67
N GLU A 66 27.18 17.92 15.99
CA GLU A 66 28.55 17.72 16.47
C GLU A 66 29.54 18.32 15.46
N LEU A 67 30.74 18.65 15.93
CA LEU A 67 31.81 19.15 15.08
C LEU A 67 32.50 17.97 14.38
N SER A 68 32.76 18.16 13.09
CA SER A 68 33.61 17.30 12.27
C SER A 68 34.66 18.16 11.57
N TRP A 69 35.67 17.50 10.98
CA TRP A 69 36.70 18.18 10.21
C TRP A 69 36.18 18.96 8.98
N ARG A 70 34.97 18.65 8.49
CA ARG A 70 34.29 19.37 7.39
C ARG A 70 33.20 20.34 7.87
N GLY A 71 33.09 20.60 9.17
CA GLY A 71 32.06 21.46 9.76
C GLY A 71 31.08 20.70 10.63
N ARG A 72 29.86 21.25 10.82
CA ARG A 72 28.83 20.67 11.68
C ARG A 72 28.07 19.57 10.97
N ILE A 73 27.93 18.42 11.62
CA ILE A 73 27.13 17.29 11.15
C ILE A 73 26.10 16.91 12.21
N LEU A 74 25.00 16.29 11.79
CA LEU A 74 24.00 15.76 12.72
C LEU A 74 24.63 14.68 13.61
N LYS A 75 24.21 14.59 14.87
CA LYS A 75 24.55 13.45 15.72
C LYS A 75 23.86 12.17 15.22
N GLN A 76 24.42 11.02 15.56
CA GLN A 76 23.92 9.71 15.12
C GLN A 76 22.42 9.47 15.37
N PRO A 77 21.82 9.85 16.52
CA PRO A 77 20.37 9.71 16.73
C PRO A 77 19.54 10.49 15.69
N LYS A 78 19.97 11.71 15.35
CA LYS A 78 19.29 12.55 14.36
C LYS A 78 19.45 12.04 12.94
N ARG A 79 20.61 11.45 12.61
CA ARG A 79 20.78 10.75 11.33
C ARG A 79 19.81 9.57 11.21
N GLN A 80 19.60 8.82 12.29
CA GLN A 80 18.64 7.72 12.31
C GLN A 80 17.20 8.19 12.14
N GLU A 81 16.81 9.32 12.73
CA GLU A 81 15.49 9.93 12.51
C GLU A 81 15.25 10.23 11.02
N VAL A 82 16.22 10.82 10.33
CA VAL A 82 16.14 11.06 8.88
C VAL A 82 15.99 9.74 8.12
N CYS A 83 16.78 8.72 8.44
CA CYS A 83 16.65 7.42 7.78
C CYS A 83 15.27 6.78 8.01
N ASN A 84 14.69 6.97 9.20
CA ASN A 84 13.34 6.50 9.50
C ASN A 84 12.27 7.24 8.69
N ILE A 85 12.48 8.52 8.35
CA ILE A 85 11.58 9.27 7.46
C ILE A 85 11.58 8.66 6.06
N PHE A 86 12.75 8.46 5.44
CA PHE A 86 12.87 7.82 4.13
C PHE A 86 12.26 6.41 4.12
N GLN A 87 12.62 5.60 5.12
CA GLN A 87 12.09 4.25 5.28
C GLN A 87 10.56 4.25 5.39
N GLY A 88 10.00 5.18 6.18
CA GLY A 88 8.56 5.32 6.38
C GLY A 88 7.83 5.62 5.08
N VAL A 89 8.30 6.62 4.31
CA VAL A 89 7.68 7.00 3.04
C VAL A 89 7.73 5.85 2.03
N VAL A 90 8.87 5.18 1.88
CA VAL A 90 9.00 4.02 0.97
C VAL A 90 8.09 2.87 1.41
N ASN A 91 7.99 2.60 2.71
CA ASN A 91 7.08 1.56 3.25
C ASN A 91 5.62 1.88 2.98
N GLU A 92 5.20 3.14 3.17
CA GLU A 92 3.85 3.60 2.90
C GLU A 92 3.51 3.44 1.41
N THR A 93 4.40 3.88 0.52
CA THR A 93 4.21 3.74 -0.93
C THR A 93 4.16 2.28 -1.36
N TYR A 94 5.05 1.43 -0.84
CA TYR A 94 5.02 0.00 -1.12
C TYR A 94 3.69 -0.64 -0.67
N ARG A 95 3.23 -0.31 0.54
CA ARG A 95 1.95 -0.80 1.06
C ARG A 95 0.78 -0.38 0.18
N MET A 96 0.75 0.87 -0.29
CA MET A 96 -0.28 1.35 -1.21
C MET A 96 -0.24 0.61 -2.55
N ALA A 97 0.95 0.35 -3.09
CA ALA A 97 1.11 -0.41 -4.33
C ALA A 97 0.61 -1.86 -4.17
N VAL A 98 0.93 -2.52 -3.04
CA VAL A 98 0.43 -3.87 -2.71
C VAL A 98 -1.10 -3.89 -2.56
N GLN A 99 -1.67 -2.89 -1.89
CA GLN A 99 -3.14 -2.77 -1.75
C GLN A 99 -3.84 -2.59 -3.09
N ASN A 100 -3.18 -1.95 -4.07
CA ASN A 100 -3.70 -1.74 -5.42
C ASN A 100 -3.18 -2.78 -6.43
N LYS A 101 -2.54 -3.86 -5.99
CA LYS A 101 -1.84 -4.83 -6.86
C LYS A 101 -2.72 -5.35 -8.01
N ALA A 102 -3.99 -5.65 -7.74
CA ALA A 102 -4.92 -6.16 -8.75
C ALA A 102 -5.21 -5.18 -9.89
N ARG A 103 -4.94 -3.88 -9.69
CA ARG A 103 -5.10 -2.83 -10.71
C ARG A 103 -3.82 -2.59 -11.51
N LEU A 104 -2.69 -3.16 -11.11
CA LEU A 104 -1.40 -2.96 -11.75
C LEU A 104 -1.19 -3.92 -12.92
N SER A 105 -0.34 -3.52 -13.87
CA SER A 105 0.11 -4.39 -14.95
C SER A 105 0.85 -5.63 -14.41
N PRO A 106 0.88 -6.76 -15.14
CA PRO A 106 1.62 -7.95 -14.71
C PRO A 106 3.09 -7.68 -14.37
N GLU A 107 3.77 -6.82 -15.13
CA GLU A 107 5.15 -6.40 -14.86
C GLU A 107 5.27 -5.67 -13.51
N ALA A 108 4.37 -4.70 -13.25
CA ALA A 108 4.37 -3.98 -11.98
C ALA A 108 4.02 -4.89 -10.80
N GLN A 109 3.17 -5.89 -11.00
CA GLN A 109 2.88 -6.91 -9.98
C GLN A 109 4.10 -7.78 -9.66
N GLU A 110 4.97 -8.05 -10.64
CA GLU A 110 6.23 -8.78 -10.45
C GLU A 110 7.20 -7.98 -9.57
N VAL A 111 7.32 -6.68 -9.82
CA VAL A 111 8.13 -5.76 -9.01
C VAL A 111 7.72 -5.81 -7.53
N LEU A 112 6.43 -6.00 -7.23
CA LEU A 112 5.93 -6.08 -5.86
C LEU A 112 6.18 -7.42 -5.16
N LYS A 113 6.82 -8.40 -5.81
CA LYS A 113 7.22 -9.65 -5.14
C LYS A 113 8.52 -9.48 -4.35
N ASP A 114 9.39 -8.57 -4.78
CA ASP A 114 10.64 -8.26 -4.11
C ASP A 114 10.70 -6.76 -3.80
N ARG A 115 10.72 -6.45 -2.51
CA ARG A 115 10.77 -5.07 -2.02
C ARG A 115 12.04 -4.34 -2.45
N ASN A 116 13.16 -5.04 -2.60
CA ASN A 116 14.41 -4.44 -3.11
C ASN A 116 14.25 -4.02 -4.56
N VAL A 117 13.61 -4.84 -5.39
CA VAL A 117 13.32 -4.49 -6.79
C VAL A 117 12.39 -3.29 -6.86
N PHE A 118 11.37 -3.23 -5.99
CA PHE A 118 10.52 -2.04 -5.87
C PHE A 118 11.31 -0.77 -5.52
N ILE A 119 12.24 -0.86 -4.55
CA ILE A 119 13.11 0.25 -4.17
C ILE A 119 14.00 0.70 -5.34
N GLU A 120 14.59 -0.24 -6.08
CA GLU A 120 15.39 0.05 -7.26
C GLU A 120 14.56 0.78 -8.34
N LYS A 121 13.31 0.37 -8.53
CA LYS A 121 12.37 1.04 -9.46
C LYS A 121 11.99 2.45 -9.03
N LEU A 122 12.12 2.80 -7.75
CA LEU A 122 12.01 4.18 -7.26
C LEU A 122 13.28 5.02 -7.50
N GLY A 123 14.35 4.41 -8.01
CA GLY A 123 15.63 5.08 -8.30
C GLY A 123 16.64 5.02 -7.16
N TYR A 124 16.42 4.21 -6.13
CA TYR A 124 17.36 4.02 -5.04
C TYR A 124 18.24 2.79 -5.28
N HIS A 125 19.48 3.03 -5.70
CA HIS A 125 20.42 1.95 -6.00
C HIS A 125 21.05 1.35 -4.74
N ASN A 126 21.13 0.02 -4.69
CA ASN A 126 21.61 -0.78 -3.55
C ASN A 126 20.86 -0.48 -2.26
N ASN A 127 19.60 -0.06 -2.37
CA ASN A 127 18.79 0.46 -1.27
C ASN A 127 19.44 1.65 -0.53
N ILE A 128 20.31 2.42 -1.19
CA ILE A 128 20.98 3.57 -0.60
C ILE A 128 20.28 4.87 -1.01
N VAL A 129 19.99 5.69 0.00
CA VAL A 129 19.55 7.06 -0.15
C VAL A 129 20.73 7.98 0.12
N ASP A 130 21.11 8.78 -0.87
CA ASP A 130 21.96 9.96 -0.67
C ASP A 130 21.10 11.08 -0.09
N THR A 131 21.26 11.33 1.22
CA THR A 131 20.47 12.35 1.93
C THR A 131 20.92 13.78 1.60
N ARG A 132 22.10 13.93 0.97
CA ARG A 132 22.81 15.21 0.82
C ARG A 132 23.13 15.95 2.12
N MET A 133 22.94 15.30 3.28
CA MET A 133 23.24 15.83 4.61
C MET A 133 24.58 15.31 5.17
N GLY A 134 25.44 14.76 4.32
CA GLY A 134 26.75 14.23 4.71
C GLY A 134 26.73 12.80 5.26
N PHE A 135 25.62 12.07 5.09
CA PHE A 135 25.49 10.65 5.39
C PHE A 135 24.48 9.98 4.47
N ASN A 136 24.53 8.65 4.39
CA ASN A 136 23.59 7.87 3.61
C ASN A 136 22.65 7.08 4.52
N CYS A 137 21.44 6.81 4.02
CA CYS A 137 20.49 5.91 4.66
C CYS A 137 20.37 4.62 3.85
N ARG A 138 20.23 3.49 4.53
CA ARG A 138 19.95 2.21 3.90
C ARG A 138 18.50 1.80 4.13
N LEU A 139 17.76 1.60 3.05
CA LEU A 139 16.39 1.10 3.07
C LEU A 139 16.40 -0.42 3.30
N ARG A 140 15.46 -0.89 4.12
CA ARG A 140 15.27 -2.31 4.50
C ARG A 140 13.89 -2.78 4.15
#